data_AF-A0A6G1Z672-F1
#
_entry.id   AF-A0A6G1Z672-F1
#
_cell.length_a   1.000
_cell.length_b   1.000
_cell.length_c   1.000
_cell.angle_alpha   90.00
_cell.angle_beta   90.00
_cell.angle_gamma   90.00
#
_symmetry.space_group_name_H-M   'P 1'
#
loop_
_entity.id
_entity.type
_entity.pdbx_description
1 polymer ?
#
loop_
_entity_poly.entity_id
_entity_poly.type
_entity_poly.pdbx_seq_one_letter_code
_entity_poly.pdbx_strand_id
1 'polypeptide(L)'
;MTNRSKKAAHYGALAERAARQRYGLVSAHSSWQDAETDDGRPVEIKAAMVNRRSGKIGRFRVFEDYHARLRREGGLYVFVLYSATGGAGGGGIRVRNMRSVEASSLRLRFYGSGGHRNSEQVKIHPRRIFV
;
A
#
# COMPACT_ATOMS: atom_id res chain seq x y z
N MET A 1 11.73 -6.87 -19.92
CA MET A 1 10.69 -6.64 -18.88
C MET A 1 11.28 -5.77 -17.77
N THR A 2 11.30 -4.43 -17.88
CA THR A 2 12.33 -3.71 -17.07
C THR A 2 12.03 -2.26 -16.64
N ASN A 3 10.93 -1.63 -17.08
CA ASN A 3 10.66 -0.21 -16.77
C ASN A 3 9.44 0.01 -15.84
N ARG A 4 8.39 -0.82 -15.93
CA ARG A 4 7.18 -0.67 -15.10
C ARG A 4 7.38 -1.09 -13.64
N SER A 5 8.15 -2.16 -13.41
CA SER A 5 8.48 -2.63 -12.04
C SER A 5 9.33 -1.60 -11.29
N LYS A 6 10.35 -1.04 -11.95
CA LYS A 6 11.22 0.01 -11.38
C LYS A 6 10.44 1.28 -11.01
N LYS A 7 9.52 1.75 -11.88
CA LYS A 7 8.67 2.92 -11.59
C LYS A 7 7.66 2.66 -10.47
N ALA A 8 7.07 1.47 -10.44
CA ALA A 8 6.17 1.09 -9.36
C ALA A 8 6.92 1.06 -8.01
N ALA A 9 8.13 0.50 -7.98
CA ALA A 9 9.00 0.52 -6.82
C ALA A 9 9.38 1.95 -6.39
N HIS A 10 9.78 2.81 -7.33
CA HIS A 10 10.10 4.22 -7.06
C HIS A 10 8.94 4.97 -6.38
N TYR A 11 7.73 4.90 -6.94
CA TYR A 11 6.59 5.58 -6.34
C TYR A 11 6.11 4.91 -5.03
N GLY A 12 6.30 3.60 -4.89
CA GLY A 12 6.08 2.87 -3.64
C GLY A 12 6.96 3.43 -2.52
N ALA A 13 8.28 3.49 -2.74
CA ALA A 13 9.23 4.03 -1.77
C ALA A 13 8.94 5.48 -1.37
N LEU A 14 8.49 6.32 -2.32
CA LEU A 14 8.05 7.70 -2.01
C LEU A 14 6.80 7.73 -1.13
N ALA A 15 5.83 6.83 -1.38
CA ALA A 15 4.63 6.74 -0.57
C ALA A 15 4.93 6.21 0.85
N GLU A 16 5.79 5.20 0.96
CA GLU A 16 6.28 4.67 2.25
C GLU A 16 7.00 5.75 3.06
N ARG A 17 7.87 6.54 2.42
CA ARG A 17 8.53 7.66 3.09
C ARG A 17 7.53 8.70 3.60
N ALA A 18 6.53 9.06 2.79
CA ALA A 18 5.50 10.02 3.19
C ALA A 18 4.64 9.49 4.36
N ALA A 19 4.32 8.19 4.37
CA ALA A 19 3.59 7.55 5.46
C ALA A 19 4.39 7.54 6.76
N ARG A 20 5.66 7.14 6.71
CA ARG A 20 6.56 7.17 7.87
C ARG A 20 6.68 8.56 8.47
N GLN A 21 6.90 9.58 7.64
CA GLN A 21 6.97 10.97 8.10
C GLN A 21 5.67 11.46 8.74
N ARG A 22 4.51 11.11 8.17
CA ARG A 22 3.21 11.58 8.69
C ARG A 22 2.84 10.94 10.02
N TYR A 23 3.14 9.66 10.19
CA TYR A 23 2.69 8.87 11.35
C TYR A 23 3.82 8.52 12.33
N GLY A 24 5.03 9.07 12.14
CA GLY A 24 6.17 8.80 13.03
C GLY A 24 6.64 7.35 12.99
N LEU A 25 6.47 6.65 11.86
CA LEU A 25 6.77 5.22 11.78
C LEU A 25 8.25 4.96 11.52
N VAL A 26 8.77 3.89 12.11
CA VAL A 26 10.13 3.40 11.94
C VAL A 26 10.15 2.36 10.82
N SER A 27 11.16 2.38 9.95
CA SER A 27 11.30 1.34 8.91
C SER A 27 11.57 -0.02 9.52
N ALA A 28 10.81 -1.03 9.09
CA ALA A 28 11.05 -2.40 9.50
C ALA A 28 12.13 -3.05 8.62
N HIS A 29 13.03 -3.82 9.23
CA HIS A 29 13.97 -4.68 8.50
C HIS A 29 13.38 -6.08 8.30
N SER A 30 12.15 -6.14 7.79
CA SER A 30 11.39 -7.39 7.66
C SER A 30 10.90 -7.62 6.23
N SER A 31 10.71 -8.88 5.86
CA SER A 31 10.23 -9.27 4.53
C SER A 31 8.71 -9.19 4.36
N TRP A 32 7.98 -8.85 5.42
CA TRP A 32 6.52 -8.95 5.43
C TRP A 32 5.75 -7.72 5.89
N GLN A 33 6.46 -6.70 6.38
CA GLN A 33 5.89 -5.41 6.76
C GLN A 33 6.83 -4.29 6.34
N ASP A 34 6.30 -3.09 6.16
CA ASP A 34 7.08 -1.94 5.69
C ASP A 34 7.64 -1.09 6.85
N ALA A 35 6.91 -1.04 7.96
CA ALA A 35 7.23 -0.17 9.10
C ALA A 35 6.65 -0.69 10.41
N GLU A 36 7.01 -0.02 11.51
CA GLU A 36 6.47 -0.22 12.85
C GLU A 36 6.10 1.14 13.46
N THR A 37 5.10 1.16 14.32
CA THR A 37 4.85 2.29 15.23
C THR A 37 5.91 2.37 16.33
N ASP A 38 5.92 3.45 17.08
CA ASP A 38 6.82 3.63 18.24
C ASP A 38 6.60 2.58 19.34
N ASP A 39 5.36 2.11 19.51
CA ASP A 39 4.99 1.00 20.40
C ASP A 39 5.18 -0.40 19.78
N GLY A 40 5.83 -0.50 18.61
CA GLY A 40 6.25 -1.76 18.00
C GLY A 40 5.16 -2.50 17.24
N ARG A 41 4.01 -1.87 16.96
CA ARG A 41 2.94 -2.50 16.18
C ARG A 41 3.33 -2.56 14.70
N PRO A 42 3.07 -3.69 14.03
CA PRO A 42 3.44 -3.87 12.63
C PRO A 42 2.59 -3.00 11.70
N VAL A 43 3.21 -2.37 10.70
CA VAL A 43 2.54 -1.51 9.72
C VAL A 43 2.84 -1.90 8.28
N GLU A 44 1.78 -2.09 7.50
CA GLU A 44 1.85 -2.34 6.06
C GLU A 44 1.35 -1.12 5.28
N ILE A 45 2.15 -0.59 4.36
CA ILE A 45 1.87 0.62 3.60
C ILE A 45 1.40 0.25 2.19
N LYS A 46 0.18 0.64 1.82
CA LYS A 46 -0.36 0.40 0.48
C LYS A 46 -0.61 1.71 -0.26
N ALA A 47 -0.09 1.81 -1.47
CA ALA A 47 -0.19 3.01 -2.28
C ALA A 47 -1.05 2.83 -3.55
N ALA A 48 -1.80 3.85 -3.93
CA ALA A 48 -2.59 3.90 -5.16
C ALA A 48 -2.44 5.24 -5.89
N MET A 49 -2.22 5.17 -7.20
CA MET A 49 -2.08 6.35 -8.07
C MET A 49 -3.43 6.75 -8.67
N VAL A 50 -3.82 8.03 -8.59
CA VAL A 50 -5.09 8.54 -9.17
C VAL A 50 -4.97 8.90 -10.65
N ASN A 51 -3.82 9.41 -11.09
CA ASN A 51 -3.60 9.91 -12.45
C ASN A 51 -2.82 8.91 -13.32
N ARG A 52 -3.26 7.65 -13.36
CA ARG A 52 -2.65 6.66 -14.25
C ARG A 52 -2.91 7.04 -15.71
N ARG A 53 -1.98 6.67 -16.60
CA ARG A 53 -2.11 6.92 -18.07
C ARG A 53 -3.42 6.40 -18.66
N SER A 54 -3.99 5.33 -18.11
CA SER A 54 -5.26 4.76 -18.57
C SER A 54 -6.50 5.53 -18.11
N GLY A 55 -6.36 6.65 -17.39
CA GLY A 55 -7.46 7.40 -16.76
C GLY A 55 -8.10 6.70 -15.55
N LYS A 56 -7.82 5.41 -15.33
CA LYS A 56 -8.36 4.62 -14.22
C LYS A 56 -7.60 4.87 -12.93
N ILE A 57 -8.32 5.02 -11.82
CA ILE A 57 -7.75 5.10 -10.47
C ILE A 57 -7.13 3.75 -10.10
N GLY A 58 -5.95 3.80 -9.47
CA GLY A 58 -5.29 2.63 -8.91
C GLY A 58 -6.06 1.99 -7.75
N ARG A 59 -5.78 0.73 -7.49
CA ARG A 59 -6.36 -0.01 -6.37
C ARG A 59 -5.25 -0.40 -5.40
N PHE A 60 -5.58 -0.44 -4.11
CA PHE A 60 -4.72 -1.04 -3.11
C PHE A 60 -4.78 -2.55 -3.24
N ARG A 61 -3.63 -3.20 -3.32
CA ARG A 61 -3.54 -4.66 -3.40
C ARG A 61 -3.19 -5.18 -2.03
N VAL A 62 -4.03 -6.06 -1.49
CA VAL A 62 -3.82 -6.75 -0.23
C VAL A 62 -3.83 -8.24 -0.51
N PHE A 63 -2.88 -8.97 0.08
CA PHE A 63 -2.77 -10.43 -0.03
C PHE A 63 -3.25 -11.06 1.27
N GLU A 64 -3.89 -12.22 1.15
CA GLU A 64 -4.55 -12.87 2.28
C GLU A 64 -3.59 -13.24 3.40
N ASP A 65 -2.48 -13.91 3.08
CA ASP A 65 -1.51 -14.37 4.09
C ASP A 65 -0.92 -13.20 4.90
N TYR A 66 -0.53 -12.13 4.21
CA TYR A 66 -0.02 -10.92 4.85
C TYR A 66 -1.11 -10.22 5.67
N HIS A 67 -2.35 -10.18 5.18
CA HIS A 67 -3.46 -9.62 5.93
C HIS A 67 -3.78 -10.41 7.20
N ALA A 68 -3.83 -11.73 7.10
CA ALA A 68 -4.07 -12.63 8.22
C ALA A 68 -2.98 -12.47 9.30
N ARG A 69 -1.71 -12.39 8.87
CA ARG A 69 -0.59 -12.11 9.77
C ARG A 69 -0.71 -10.75 10.45
N LEU A 70 -0.89 -9.69 9.67
CA LEU A 70 -1.00 -8.32 10.18
C LEU A 70 -2.16 -8.18 11.16
N ARG A 71 -3.31 -8.81 10.88
CA ARG A 71 -4.45 -8.88 11.81
C ARG A 71 -4.11 -9.57 13.14
N ARG A 72 -3.44 -10.73 13.08
CA ARG A 72 -3.07 -11.52 14.25
C ARG A 72 -2.11 -10.75 15.16
N GLU A 73 -1.23 -9.95 14.57
CA GLU A 73 -0.24 -9.15 15.29
C GLU A 73 -0.77 -7.75 15.68
N GLY A 74 -2.07 -7.49 15.55
CA GLY A 74 -2.66 -6.19 15.93
C GLY A 74 -2.15 -5.03 15.08
N GLY A 75 -1.78 -5.28 13.83
CA GLY A 75 -1.14 -4.33 12.94
C GLY A 75 -2.08 -3.37 12.22
N LEU A 76 -1.45 -2.38 11.58
CA LEU A 76 -2.11 -1.29 10.87
C LEU A 76 -1.82 -1.36 9.37
N TYR A 77 -2.79 -0.97 8.56
CA TYR A 77 -2.51 -0.49 7.21
C TYR A 77 -2.33 1.03 7.23
N VAL A 78 -1.40 1.54 6.43
CA VAL A 78 -1.43 2.93 5.98
C VAL A 78 -1.72 2.97 4.49
N PHE A 79 -2.88 3.53 4.12
CA PHE A 79 -3.27 3.69 2.74
C PHE A 79 -2.87 5.07 2.23
N VAL A 80 -2.11 5.12 1.14
CA VAL A 80 -1.62 6.36 0.51
C VAL A 80 -2.22 6.52 -0.88
N LEU A 81 -3.12 7.49 -1.05
CA LEU A 81 -3.62 7.89 -2.36
C LEU A 81 -2.78 9.06 -2.88
N TYR A 82 -2.20 8.93 -4.07
CA TYR A 82 -1.30 9.96 -4.61
C TYR A 82 -1.51 10.22 -6.10
N SER A 83 -1.04 11.38 -6.57
CA SER A 83 -0.81 11.65 -7.99
C SER A 83 0.68 11.75 -8.29
N ALA A 84 1.15 11.12 -9.37
CA ALA A 84 2.51 11.33 -9.85
C ALA A 84 2.65 12.76 -10.40
N THR A 85 3.76 13.43 -10.09
CA THR A 85 4.00 14.84 -10.50
C THR A 85 5.01 14.99 -11.65
N GLY A 86 5.59 13.88 -12.14
CA GLY A 86 6.54 13.89 -13.27
C GLY A 86 6.08 13.07 -14.49
N GLY A 87 6.76 13.29 -15.61
CA GLY A 87 6.50 12.63 -16.89
C GLY A 87 7.08 11.20 -17.01
N ALA A 88 7.24 10.72 -18.24
CA ALA A 88 7.65 9.34 -18.53
C ALA A 88 9.04 8.93 -18.00
N GLY A 89 9.87 9.87 -17.51
CA GLY A 89 11.21 9.61 -16.96
C GLY A 89 11.29 9.34 -15.45
N GLY A 90 10.21 9.58 -14.69
CA GLY A 90 10.23 9.54 -13.22
C GLY A 90 10.10 10.93 -12.59
N GLY A 91 9.49 10.99 -11.41
CA GLY A 91 9.21 12.24 -10.70
C GLY A 91 8.73 11.99 -9.27
N GLY A 92 8.21 13.03 -8.63
CA GLY A 92 7.67 12.95 -7.27
C GLY A 92 6.25 12.41 -7.19
N ILE A 93 5.73 12.35 -5.96
CA ILE A 93 4.31 12.15 -5.68
C ILE A 93 3.75 13.39 -4.98
N ARG A 94 2.48 13.67 -5.24
CA ARG A 94 1.65 14.53 -4.39
C ARG A 94 0.63 13.65 -3.70
N VAL A 95 0.72 13.55 -2.37
CA VAL A 95 -0.27 12.83 -1.56
C VAL A 95 -1.61 13.57 -1.65
N ARG A 96 -2.67 12.84 -1.98
CA ARG A 96 -4.04 13.34 -2.09
C ARG A 96 -4.87 12.97 -0.89
N ASN A 97 -4.68 11.77 -0.36
CA ASN A 97 -5.26 11.34 0.90
C ASN A 97 -4.36 10.29 1.55
N MET A 98 -4.39 10.22 2.88
CA MET A 98 -3.66 9.22 3.65
C MET A 98 -4.42 8.88 4.92
N ARG A 99 -4.54 7.59 5.22
CA ARG A 99 -5.29 7.10 6.38
C ARG A 99 -4.65 5.83 6.94
N SER A 100 -4.48 5.77 8.25
CA SER A 100 -4.19 4.55 8.98
C SER A 100 -5.49 3.81 9.32
N VAL A 101 -5.47 2.48 9.24
CA VAL A 101 -6.64 1.63 9.49
C VAL A 101 -6.18 0.36 10.19
N GLU A 102 -6.85 0.01 11.29
CA GLU A 102 -6.68 -1.27 11.97
C GLU A 102 -6.92 -2.43 11.01
N ALA A 103 -5.95 -3.35 10.88
CA ALA A 103 -6.10 -4.49 9.98
C ALA A 103 -7.34 -5.33 10.36
N SER A 104 -7.65 -5.40 11.65
CA SER A 104 -8.82 -6.09 12.22
C SER A 104 -10.16 -5.50 11.75
N SER A 105 -10.22 -4.20 11.45
CA SER A 105 -11.43 -3.50 11.01
C SER A 105 -11.80 -3.73 9.53
N LEU A 106 -10.85 -4.19 8.72
CA LEU A 106 -11.09 -4.46 7.30
C LEU A 106 -11.75 -5.82 7.11
N ARG A 107 -12.98 -5.83 6.58
CA ARG A 107 -13.70 -7.05 6.17
C ARG A 107 -13.46 -7.30 4.69
N LEU A 108 -12.45 -8.10 4.37
CA LEU A 108 -12.00 -8.37 3.00
C LEU A 108 -12.49 -9.73 2.51
N ARG A 109 -12.88 -9.81 1.23
CA ARG A 109 -13.16 -11.07 0.53
C ARG A 109 -12.06 -11.28 -0.50
N PHE A 110 -11.21 -12.27 -0.26
CA PHE A 110 -10.09 -12.60 -1.13
C PHE A 110 -10.55 -13.46 -2.30
N TYR A 111 -9.78 -13.39 -3.39
CA TYR A 111 -10.00 -14.20 -4.58
C TYR A 111 -8.66 -14.57 -5.21
N GLY A 112 -8.62 -15.76 -5.85
CA GLY A 112 -7.42 -16.27 -6.51
C GLY A 112 -6.86 -15.31 -7.57
N SER A 113 -5.54 -15.11 -7.58
CA SER A 113 -4.89 -14.20 -8.54
C SER A 113 -4.59 -14.80 -9.92
N GLY A 114 -5.03 -16.05 -10.18
CA GLY A 114 -5.04 -16.66 -11.52
C GLY A 114 -3.69 -17.20 -12.02
N GLY A 115 -2.83 -17.76 -11.15
CA GLY A 115 -1.62 -18.43 -11.66
C GLY A 115 -0.55 -18.88 -10.65
N HIS A 116 -0.64 -18.54 -9.37
CA HIS A 116 0.31 -19.01 -8.34
C HIS A 116 -0.45 -19.64 -7.17
N ARG A 117 -0.02 -20.84 -6.72
CA ARG A 117 -0.47 -21.44 -5.45
C ARG A 117 -0.15 -20.42 -4.32
N ASN A 118 -1.11 -20.18 -3.43
CA ASN A 118 -1.03 -19.20 -2.32
C ASN A 118 -0.96 -17.72 -2.73
N SER A 119 -1.85 -17.28 -3.63
CA SER A 119 -1.85 -15.90 -4.15
C SER A 119 -3.20 -15.19 -4.03
N GLU A 120 -4.00 -15.57 -3.04
CA GLU A 120 -5.29 -14.93 -2.80
C GLU A 120 -5.11 -13.46 -2.45
N GLN A 121 -5.89 -12.62 -3.11
CA GLN A 121 -5.75 -11.18 -3.03
C GLN A 121 -7.10 -10.48 -3.08
N VAL A 122 -7.09 -9.22 -2.67
CA VAL A 122 -8.17 -8.29 -2.95
C VAL A 122 -7.60 -6.98 -3.49
N LYS A 123 -8.32 -6.37 -4.43
CA LYS A 123 -8.00 -5.03 -4.94
C LYS A 123 -9.04 -4.03 -4.45
N ILE A 124 -8.69 -3.24 -3.44
CA ILE A 124 -9.58 -2.28 -2.79
C ILE A 124 -9.55 -0.95 -3.55
N HIS A 125 -10.72 -0.44 -3.92
CA HIS A 125 -10.82 0.88 -4.53
C HIS A 125 -10.64 1.97 -3.45
N PRO A 126 -9.90 3.07 -3.71
CA PRO A 126 -9.64 4.11 -2.70
C PRO A 126 -10.89 4.70 -2.04
N ARG A 127 -12.02 4.78 -2.76
CA ARG A 127 -13.31 5.20 -2.20
C ARG A 127 -13.84 4.32 -1.06
N ARG A 128 -13.33 3.10 -0.86
CA ARG A 128 -13.73 2.25 0.28
C ARG A 128 -12.93 2.56 1.55
N ILE A 129 -11.85 3.34 1.43
CA ILE A 129 -10.95 3.69 2.54
C ILE A 129 -11.13 5.16 2.98
N PHE A 130 -11.37 6.06 2.03
CA PHE A 130 -11.37 7.51 2.27
C PHE A 130 -12.74 8.19 2.18
N VAL A 131 -13.82 7.41 2.17
CA VAL A 131 -15.20 7.90 2.20
C VAL A 131 -15.75 7.71 3.60
#